data_AF-A0A2D7DYZ3-F1
#
_entry.id   AF-A0A2D7DYZ3-F1
#
_cell.length_a   1.000
_cell.length_b   1.000
_cell.length_c   1.000
_cell.angle_alpha   90.00
_cell.angle_beta   90.00
_cell.angle_gamma   90.00
#
_symmetry.space_group_name_H-M   'P 1'
#
loop_
_entity.id
_entity.type
_entity.pdbx_description
1 polymer ?
#
loop_
_entity_poly.entity_id
_entity_poly.type
_entity_poly.pdbx_seq_one_letter_code
_entity_poly.pdbx_strand_id
1 'polypeptide(L)'
;MKVNKNDIKYSPSDLNNFVNCKYHIFNDLIEDEQGLIKKKPSEDIKLLRRFGDEHEAKHLKLFQKKYKKNITIDPKLDDQIRYEKTIQAIKDGYDLIYKAFFIDKNFRGETDFLIKTKEKSKIGEYNYDVYDTKITRNLKPSHVLQITGYSHLVSKLTGSLPNKMFLIDGTDKVNEFKVNEFYEYFSYTKLQFDEFLKSAKKKNLYPEKCKHCDICNWKDVCQGIWDSDNYVNQVANIIKSQIVKFKLEGIDTVDKLAGSDPNKIKAKINPATKIRLCNQAKLQEEKRLTSKSKCVFIEQQEGKGFYKIPRPNDGDLFFDIEGFPDLSSRNLEYLHGLYFKENKSFKFKSFFLDKPDRDGEFKIFKEFILFLKERLTKFPDAFIYHYNNYETTALKNLASEYSSIFPEGNNFIDNLLRTQKFVDLYRVVQHTLQTSEKGISLKDLEKFYRKDREANIKTATESVSLFDNWASTKDKKIKQDIIDYNEEDCISTHDLRNFLLENKPKHIPWFENSKVPLSDKELEALKKPGKKKGRSVEEIEKEEIQLIKALSKRDKNNIVTNNLIDLVGFHRREAKPDSWAYYGRLEKTHEELLDDAECLANCNFVKKN
;
A
#
# COMPACT_ATOMS: atom_id res chain seq x y z
N MET A 1 -0.73 15.53 -21.11
CA MET A 1 -1.41 16.37 -22.13
C MET A 1 -0.38 17.28 -22.81
N LYS A 2 -0.56 17.67 -24.08
CA LYS A 2 0.22 18.74 -24.75
C LYS A 2 -0.73 19.91 -24.97
N VAL A 3 -0.39 21.10 -24.47
CA VAL A 3 -1.21 22.31 -24.57
C VAL A 3 -0.41 23.38 -25.31
N ASN A 4 -0.87 23.79 -26.50
CA ASN A 4 -0.24 24.84 -27.31
C ASN A 4 -1.28 25.90 -27.65
N LYS A 5 -1.34 27.00 -26.88
CA LYS A 5 -2.36 28.07 -27.02
C LYS A 5 -3.78 27.50 -27.04
N ASN A 6 -4.35 27.29 -28.23
CA ASN A 6 -5.72 26.79 -28.45
C ASN A 6 -5.78 25.33 -28.95
N ASP A 7 -4.63 24.69 -29.23
CA ASP A 7 -4.56 23.29 -29.62
C ASP A 7 -4.20 22.43 -28.39
N ILE A 8 -5.16 21.62 -27.96
CA ILE A 8 -5.01 20.73 -26.81
C ILE A 8 -5.02 19.30 -27.34
N LYS A 9 -3.87 18.61 -27.22
CA LYS A 9 -3.74 17.20 -27.57
C LYS A 9 -3.67 16.34 -26.30
N TYR A 10 -4.61 15.41 -26.16
CA TYR A 10 -4.72 14.56 -24.97
C TYR A 10 -4.76 13.07 -25.35
N SER A 11 -4.46 12.22 -24.38
CA SER A 11 -4.29 10.77 -24.54
C SER A 11 -5.22 9.94 -23.65
N PRO A 12 -5.33 8.62 -23.86
CA PRO A 12 -6.02 7.74 -22.91
C PRO A 12 -5.48 7.85 -21.48
N SER A 13 -4.19 8.12 -21.29
CA SER A 13 -3.60 8.38 -19.97
C SER A 13 -4.10 9.70 -19.36
N ASP A 14 -4.30 10.74 -20.17
CA ASP A 14 -4.89 12.00 -19.71
C ASP A 14 -6.37 11.80 -19.34
N LEU A 15 -7.10 10.97 -20.09
CA LEU A 15 -8.48 10.59 -19.74
C LEU A 15 -8.52 9.85 -18.38
N ASN A 16 -7.55 8.97 -18.12
CA ASN A 16 -7.40 8.36 -16.79
C ASN A 16 -7.14 9.40 -15.70
N ASN A 17 -6.29 10.40 -15.94
CA ASN A 17 -6.06 11.49 -14.99
C ASN A 17 -7.34 12.31 -14.76
N PHE A 18 -8.14 12.57 -15.80
CA PHE A 18 -9.44 13.25 -15.68
C PHE A 18 -10.41 12.51 -14.76
N VAL A 19 -10.56 11.19 -14.97
CA VAL A 19 -11.44 10.34 -14.14
C VAL A 19 -10.96 10.33 -12.68
N ASN A 20 -9.65 10.29 -12.47
CA ASN A 20 -9.06 10.25 -11.14
C ASN A 20 -9.09 11.61 -10.42
N CYS A 21 -8.83 12.70 -11.12
CA CYS A 21 -8.76 14.06 -10.58
C CYS A 21 -8.92 15.14 -11.66
N LYS A 22 -10.08 15.81 -11.69
CA LYS A 22 -10.32 16.94 -12.61
C LYS A 22 -9.34 18.11 -12.42
N TYR A 23 -8.84 18.32 -11.20
CA TYR A 23 -7.88 19.38 -10.91
C TYR A 23 -6.48 19.08 -11.47
N HIS A 24 -6.13 17.79 -11.67
CA HIS A 24 -4.91 17.42 -12.38
C HIS A 24 -4.94 17.97 -13.80
N ILE A 25 -6.04 17.74 -14.52
CA ILE A 25 -6.24 18.27 -15.86
C ILE A 25 -6.27 19.78 -15.87
N PHE A 26 -6.92 20.40 -14.88
CA PHE A 26 -6.93 21.85 -14.77
C PHE A 26 -5.50 22.42 -14.66
N ASN A 27 -4.65 21.83 -13.82
CA ASN A 27 -3.24 22.21 -13.71
C ASN A 27 -2.48 21.99 -15.02
N ASP A 28 -2.70 20.87 -15.71
CA ASP A 28 -2.10 20.65 -17.03
C ASP A 28 -2.54 21.72 -18.06
N LEU A 29 -3.75 22.30 -17.95
CA LEU A 29 -4.24 23.34 -18.86
C LEU A 29 -3.67 24.74 -18.61
N ILE A 30 -3.23 25.01 -17.38
CA ILE A 30 -2.74 26.32 -16.94
C ILE A 30 -1.24 26.30 -16.60
N GLU A 31 -0.57 25.15 -16.78
CA GLU A 31 0.85 24.92 -16.46
C GLU A 31 1.73 26.06 -16.98
N ASP A 32 1.70 26.32 -18.29
CA ASP A 32 2.52 27.35 -18.92
C ASP A 32 2.05 28.76 -18.56
N GLU A 33 0.74 28.98 -18.44
CA GLU A 33 0.14 30.30 -18.15
C GLU A 33 0.47 30.79 -16.74
N GLN A 34 0.58 29.88 -15.78
CA GLN A 34 0.82 30.17 -14.36
C GLN A 34 2.26 29.82 -13.93
N GLY A 35 3.10 29.31 -14.85
CA GLY A 35 4.46 28.87 -14.54
C GLY A 35 4.49 27.76 -13.49
N LEU A 36 3.53 26.83 -13.51
CA LEU A 36 3.43 25.78 -12.50
C LEU A 36 4.58 24.78 -12.65
N ILE A 37 5.12 24.34 -11.51
CA ILE A 37 6.23 23.39 -11.48
C ILE A 37 5.72 22.03 -11.01
N LYS A 38 5.92 21.00 -11.84
CA LYS A 38 5.65 19.61 -11.47
C LYS A 38 6.64 19.13 -10.43
N LYS A 39 6.13 18.43 -9.43
CA LYS A 39 6.93 17.66 -8.48
C LYS A 39 7.79 16.63 -9.20
N LYS A 40 9.08 16.55 -8.82
CA LYS A 40 9.97 15.47 -9.29
C LYS A 40 9.44 14.11 -8.78
N PRO A 41 9.41 13.07 -9.61
CA PRO A 41 8.98 11.76 -9.16
C PRO A 41 9.89 11.28 -8.01
N SER A 42 9.30 10.70 -6.96
CA SER A 42 10.06 10.02 -5.91
C SER A 42 10.84 8.83 -6.49
N GLU A 43 11.84 8.36 -5.78
CA GLU A 43 12.65 7.25 -6.25
C GLU A 43 11.83 5.97 -6.49
N ASP A 44 10.85 5.67 -5.62
CA ASP A 44 9.89 4.57 -5.86
C ASP A 44 9.14 4.70 -7.19
N ILE A 45 8.68 5.91 -7.54
CA ILE A 45 7.97 6.13 -8.82
C ILE A 45 8.93 5.90 -9.99
N LYS A 46 10.20 6.31 -9.87
CA LYS A 46 11.21 6.05 -10.91
C LYS A 46 11.47 4.54 -11.04
N LEU A 47 11.58 3.83 -9.92
CA LEU A 47 11.77 2.38 -9.88
C LEU A 47 10.60 1.64 -10.54
N LEU A 48 9.35 2.01 -10.18
CA LEU A 48 8.14 1.45 -10.79
C LEU A 48 8.09 1.66 -12.31
N ARG A 49 8.55 2.82 -12.80
CA ARG A 49 8.65 3.08 -14.25
C ARG A 49 9.68 2.16 -14.91
N ARG A 50 10.86 2.03 -14.31
CA ARG A 50 11.92 1.16 -14.82
C ARG A 50 11.44 -0.31 -14.91
N PHE A 51 10.77 -0.81 -13.88
CA PHE A 51 10.17 -2.15 -13.92
C PHE A 51 9.09 -2.30 -14.99
N GLY A 52 8.28 -1.26 -15.22
CA GLY A 52 7.36 -1.21 -16.35
C GLY A 52 8.08 -1.37 -17.69
N ASP A 53 9.14 -0.59 -17.92
CA ASP A 53 9.93 -0.64 -19.15
C ASP A 53 10.61 -2.01 -19.35
N GLU A 54 11.13 -2.61 -18.28
CA GLU A 54 11.74 -3.95 -18.30
C GLU A 54 10.73 -5.05 -18.65
N HIS A 55 9.52 -4.97 -18.08
CA HIS A 55 8.44 -5.91 -18.37
C HIS A 55 7.91 -5.78 -19.80
N GLU A 56 7.74 -4.54 -20.29
CA GLU A 56 7.41 -4.29 -21.70
C GLU A 56 8.49 -4.86 -22.63
N ALA A 57 9.77 -4.61 -22.35
CA ALA A 57 10.89 -5.11 -23.14
C ALA A 57 11.00 -6.65 -23.13
N LYS A 58 10.65 -7.30 -22.01
CA LYS A 58 10.54 -8.77 -21.92
C LYS A 58 9.47 -9.28 -22.88
N HIS A 59 8.27 -8.70 -22.87
CA HIS A 59 7.18 -9.11 -23.76
C HIS A 59 7.45 -8.81 -25.23
N LEU A 60 8.14 -7.72 -25.54
CA LEU A 60 8.63 -7.44 -26.89
C LEU A 60 9.48 -8.60 -27.42
N LYS A 61 10.47 -9.07 -26.64
CA LYS A 61 11.33 -10.20 -27.05
C LYS A 61 10.53 -11.48 -27.30
N LEU A 62 9.51 -11.75 -26.48
CA LEU A 62 8.64 -12.92 -26.65
C LEU A 62 7.79 -12.80 -27.92
N PHE A 63 7.20 -11.64 -28.18
CA PHE A 63 6.39 -11.40 -29.36
C PHE A 63 7.21 -11.37 -30.64
N GLN A 64 8.42 -10.79 -30.65
CA GLN A 64 9.30 -10.83 -31.82
C GLN A 64 9.74 -12.25 -32.20
N LYS A 65 9.89 -13.15 -31.22
CA LYS A 65 10.15 -14.57 -31.49
C LYS A 65 8.95 -15.26 -32.14
N LYS A 66 7.73 -14.90 -31.73
CA LYS A 66 6.46 -15.47 -32.20
C LYS A 66 6.04 -14.93 -33.58
N TYR A 67 6.18 -13.62 -33.80
CA TYR A 67 5.70 -12.91 -34.98
C TYR A 67 6.87 -12.51 -35.89
N LYS A 68 7.02 -13.23 -37.00
CA LYS A 68 8.16 -13.08 -37.92
C LYS A 68 8.18 -11.73 -38.63
N LYS A 69 7.02 -11.24 -39.09
CA LYS A 69 6.89 -9.91 -39.70
C LYS A 69 6.54 -8.89 -38.62
N ASN A 70 7.56 -8.32 -37.98
CA ASN A 70 7.38 -7.30 -36.93
C ASN A 70 8.12 -5.98 -37.26
N ILE A 71 7.63 -4.89 -36.69
CA ILE A 71 8.23 -3.55 -36.80
C ILE A 71 8.13 -2.79 -35.48
N THR A 72 9.11 -1.95 -35.20
CA THR A 72 9.10 -0.99 -34.09
C THR A 72 8.97 0.42 -34.64
N ILE A 73 7.98 1.17 -34.15
CA ILE A 73 7.84 2.60 -34.43
C ILE A 73 8.69 3.34 -33.40
N ASP A 74 9.74 4.05 -33.84
CA ASP A 74 10.66 4.74 -32.93
C ASP A 74 9.91 5.83 -32.12
N PRO A 75 9.85 5.70 -30.78
CA PRO A 75 9.12 6.64 -29.93
C PRO A 75 9.77 8.02 -29.85
N LYS A 76 11.01 8.19 -30.34
CA LYS A 76 11.74 9.48 -30.35
C LYS A 76 11.36 10.37 -31.54
N LEU A 77 10.67 9.84 -32.54
CA LEU A 77 10.22 10.60 -33.70
C LEU A 77 9.06 11.53 -33.35
N ASP A 78 8.83 12.55 -34.18
CA ASP A 78 7.67 13.43 -34.04
C ASP A 78 6.35 12.64 -34.17
N ASP A 79 5.32 13.08 -33.42
CA ASP A 79 4.00 12.45 -33.35
C ASP A 79 3.41 12.17 -34.75
N GLN A 80 3.55 13.10 -35.70
CA GLN A 80 3.00 12.96 -37.05
C GLN A 80 3.74 11.89 -37.86
N ILE A 81 5.08 11.87 -37.77
CA ILE A 81 5.92 10.86 -38.44
C ILE A 81 5.61 9.47 -37.88
N ARG A 82 5.43 9.35 -36.56
CA ARG A 82 5.07 8.10 -35.90
C ARG A 82 3.71 7.59 -36.35
N TYR A 83 2.74 8.49 -36.47
CA TYR A 83 1.40 8.18 -36.98
C TYR A 83 1.45 7.66 -38.43
N GLU A 84 2.17 8.34 -39.31
CA GLU A 84 2.33 7.93 -40.72
C GLU A 84 3.01 6.56 -40.85
N LYS A 85 4.09 6.32 -40.09
CA LYS A 85 4.76 5.02 -40.04
C LYS A 85 3.84 3.92 -39.50
N THR A 86 2.99 4.23 -38.52
CA THR A 86 2.00 3.29 -37.99
C THR A 86 0.96 2.92 -39.05
N ILE A 87 0.43 3.91 -39.78
CA ILE A 87 -0.50 3.66 -40.91
C ILE A 87 0.16 2.77 -41.95
N GLN A 88 1.42 3.07 -42.32
CA GLN A 88 2.13 2.29 -43.33
C GLN A 88 2.34 0.85 -42.86
N ALA A 89 2.77 0.64 -41.61
CA ALA A 89 2.93 -0.69 -41.02
C ALA A 89 1.62 -1.49 -40.99
N ILE A 90 0.50 -0.82 -40.69
CA ILE A 90 -0.84 -1.41 -40.72
C ILE A 90 -1.20 -1.83 -42.15
N LYS A 91 -1.00 -0.96 -43.16
CA LYS A 91 -1.28 -1.25 -44.57
C LYS A 91 -0.42 -2.38 -45.13
N ASP A 92 0.86 -2.43 -44.74
CA ASP A 92 1.78 -3.49 -45.11
C ASP A 92 1.47 -4.81 -44.39
N GLY A 93 0.52 -4.80 -43.43
CA GLY A 93 0.01 -5.98 -42.77
C GLY A 93 1.06 -6.68 -41.91
N TYR A 94 1.89 -5.93 -41.18
CA TYR A 94 2.82 -6.48 -40.18
C TYR A 94 2.05 -7.28 -39.11
N ASP A 95 2.60 -8.42 -38.69
CA ASP A 95 1.98 -9.30 -37.69
C ASP A 95 2.04 -8.70 -36.27
N LEU A 96 3.11 -7.94 -36.00
CA LEU A 96 3.37 -7.23 -34.74
C LEU A 96 3.86 -5.81 -35.04
N ILE A 97 3.22 -4.82 -34.43
CA ILE A 97 3.66 -3.42 -34.45
C ILE A 97 3.91 -2.99 -33.00
N TYR A 98 5.17 -2.71 -32.66
CA TYR A 98 5.57 -2.22 -31.35
C TYR A 98 5.59 -0.69 -31.34
N LYS A 99 5.08 -0.07 -30.26
CA LYS A 99 5.00 1.39 -30.06
C LYS A 99 4.16 2.13 -31.11
N ALA A 100 3.13 1.48 -31.63
CA ALA A 100 2.20 2.06 -32.59
C ALA A 100 1.57 3.35 -32.05
N PHE A 101 1.52 4.37 -32.89
CA PHE A 101 1.06 5.71 -32.53
C PHE A 101 -0.13 6.14 -33.37
N PHE A 102 -1.15 6.69 -32.71
CA PHE A 102 -2.41 7.05 -33.33
C PHE A 102 -2.76 8.52 -33.08
N ILE A 103 -3.45 9.12 -34.06
CA ILE A 103 -4.01 10.46 -33.97
C ILE A 103 -5.44 10.42 -34.54
N ASP A 104 -6.40 10.92 -33.77
CA ASP A 104 -7.78 11.25 -34.17
C ASP A 104 -8.12 12.65 -33.66
N LYS A 105 -7.96 13.65 -34.54
CA LYS A 105 -8.08 15.08 -34.20
C LYS A 105 -7.16 15.43 -33.01
N ASN A 106 -7.75 15.77 -31.87
CA ASN A 106 -7.06 16.16 -30.64
C ASN A 106 -6.74 14.96 -29.74
N PHE A 107 -7.28 13.78 -30.04
CA PHE A 107 -7.05 12.57 -29.26
C PHE A 107 -5.91 11.76 -29.89
N ARG A 108 -4.88 11.45 -29.11
CA ARG A 108 -3.69 10.72 -29.61
C ARG A 108 -3.17 9.73 -28.57
N GLY A 109 -2.47 8.69 -29.01
CA GLY A 109 -2.00 7.68 -28.07
C GLY A 109 -0.95 6.74 -28.65
N GLU A 110 -0.13 6.21 -27.75
CA GLU A 110 0.86 5.17 -28.02
C GLU A 110 0.41 3.87 -27.33
N THR A 111 0.26 2.80 -28.09
CA THR A 111 0.08 1.45 -27.55
C THR A 111 1.42 0.74 -27.46
N ASP A 112 1.59 -0.15 -26.46
CA ASP A 112 2.77 -1.01 -26.40
C ASP A 112 2.81 -1.93 -27.64
N PHE A 113 1.77 -2.74 -27.88
CA PHE A 113 1.74 -3.67 -29.01
C PHE A 113 0.40 -3.69 -29.74
N LEU A 114 0.45 -3.78 -31.07
CA LEU A 114 -0.65 -4.23 -31.91
C LEU A 114 -0.33 -5.60 -32.49
N ILE A 115 -1.27 -6.52 -32.38
CA ILE A 115 -1.15 -7.87 -32.93
C ILE A 115 -2.23 -8.08 -34.00
N LYS A 116 -1.81 -8.53 -35.18
CA LYS A 116 -2.69 -8.77 -36.31
C LYS A 116 -3.63 -9.94 -36.07
N THR A 117 -4.90 -9.78 -36.43
CA THR A 117 -5.95 -10.80 -36.35
C THR A 117 -6.51 -11.14 -37.72
N LYS A 118 -7.27 -12.23 -37.84
CA LYS A 118 -7.93 -12.64 -39.10
C LYS A 118 -9.32 -12.02 -39.30
N GLU A 119 -9.68 -11.03 -38.49
CA GLU A 119 -10.98 -10.36 -38.57
C GLU A 119 -11.00 -9.38 -39.74
N LYS A 120 -12.03 -9.40 -40.57
CA LYS A 120 -12.12 -8.47 -41.71
C LYS A 120 -12.32 -7.03 -41.25
N SER A 121 -11.69 -6.09 -41.95
CA SER A 121 -11.83 -4.65 -41.70
C SER A 121 -11.68 -3.85 -43.01
N LYS A 122 -11.75 -2.51 -42.95
CA LYS A 122 -11.58 -1.66 -44.15
C LYS A 122 -10.17 -1.72 -44.74
N ILE A 123 -9.19 -2.23 -43.99
CA ILE A 123 -7.79 -2.39 -44.45
C ILE A 123 -7.52 -3.78 -45.06
N GLY A 124 -8.52 -4.68 -45.11
CA GLY A 124 -8.45 -5.98 -45.78
C GLY A 124 -8.97 -7.15 -44.95
N GLU A 125 -8.40 -8.33 -45.19
CA GLU A 125 -8.78 -9.60 -44.54
C GLU A 125 -8.20 -9.77 -43.12
N TYR A 126 -7.87 -8.66 -42.45
CA TYR A 126 -7.28 -8.63 -41.12
C TYR A 126 -7.62 -7.34 -40.37
N ASN A 127 -7.48 -7.39 -39.04
CA ASN A 127 -7.63 -6.28 -38.11
C ASN A 127 -6.48 -6.34 -37.09
N TYR A 128 -6.51 -5.49 -36.07
CA TYR A 128 -5.51 -5.47 -35.00
C TYR A 128 -6.15 -5.40 -33.63
N ASP A 129 -5.64 -6.23 -32.71
CA ASP A 129 -5.98 -6.16 -31.29
C ASP A 129 -4.88 -5.40 -30.53
N VAL A 130 -5.31 -4.61 -29.54
CA VAL A 130 -4.42 -3.88 -28.64
C VAL A 130 -3.93 -4.79 -27.52
N TYR A 131 -2.63 -4.78 -27.27
CA TYR A 131 -1.98 -5.39 -26.13
C TYR A 131 -1.16 -4.33 -25.39
N ASP A 132 -1.35 -4.24 -24.08
CA ASP A 132 -0.66 -3.29 -23.21
C ASP A 132 -0.15 -4.01 -21.97
N THR A 133 1.07 -3.68 -21.54
CA THR A 133 1.75 -4.32 -20.42
C THR A 133 1.62 -3.49 -19.16
N LYS A 134 1.33 -4.16 -18.04
CA LYS A 134 1.18 -3.52 -16.73
C LYS A 134 1.94 -4.33 -15.71
N ILE A 135 2.90 -3.69 -15.05
CA ILE A 135 3.72 -4.33 -14.02
C ILE A 135 2.91 -4.77 -12.78
N THR A 136 1.71 -4.24 -12.57
CA THR A 136 0.83 -4.63 -11.45
C THR A 136 0.17 -5.99 -11.70
N ARG A 137 0.08 -6.83 -10.66
CA ARG A 137 -0.71 -8.08 -10.69
C ARG A 137 -2.21 -7.81 -10.77
N ASN A 138 -2.66 -6.82 -10.00
CA ASN A 138 -4.07 -6.47 -9.91
C ASN A 138 -4.36 -5.38 -10.93
N LEU A 139 -4.98 -5.76 -12.04
CA LEU A 139 -5.44 -4.83 -13.05
C LEU A 139 -6.54 -3.92 -12.48
N LYS A 140 -6.49 -2.64 -12.86
CA LYS A 140 -7.43 -1.61 -12.41
C LYS A 140 -8.37 -1.22 -13.55
N PRO A 141 -9.60 -0.75 -13.27
CA PRO A 141 -10.50 -0.24 -14.29
C PRO A 141 -9.88 0.82 -15.21
N SER A 142 -8.95 1.64 -14.69
CA SER A 142 -8.21 2.62 -15.48
C SER A 142 -7.33 2.00 -16.57
N HIS A 143 -6.80 0.78 -16.36
CA HIS A 143 -6.03 0.08 -17.40
C HIS A 143 -6.95 -0.33 -18.56
N VAL A 144 -8.14 -0.85 -18.23
CA VAL A 144 -9.15 -1.25 -19.22
C VAL A 144 -9.66 -0.03 -19.99
N LEU A 145 -9.93 1.08 -19.30
CA LEU A 145 -10.31 2.35 -19.94
C LEU A 145 -9.23 2.84 -20.92
N GLN A 146 -7.96 2.71 -20.54
CA GLN A 146 -6.81 3.10 -21.38
C GLN A 146 -6.79 2.30 -22.69
N ILE A 147 -6.82 0.97 -22.61
CA ILE A 147 -6.79 0.11 -23.81
C ILE A 147 -8.08 0.19 -24.63
N THR A 148 -9.22 0.51 -24.02
CA THR A 148 -10.45 0.82 -24.77
C THR A 148 -10.25 2.07 -25.65
N GLY A 149 -9.56 3.09 -25.11
CA GLY A 149 -9.22 4.30 -25.87
C GLY A 149 -8.26 4.03 -27.02
N TYR A 150 -7.32 3.09 -26.84
CA TYR A 150 -6.47 2.64 -27.93
C TYR A 150 -7.23 1.82 -28.98
N SER A 151 -8.12 0.91 -28.58
CA SER A 151 -8.96 0.15 -29.51
C SER A 151 -9.91 1.07 -30.30
N HIS A 152 -10.39 2.15 -29.68
CA HIS A 152 -11.10 3.23 -30.38
C HIS A 152 -10.23 3.87 -31.46
N LEU A 153 -8.97 4.21 -31.16
CA LEU A 153 -8.03 4.80 -32.12
C LEU A 153 -7.69 3.83 -33.27
N VAL A 154 -7.51 2.54 -32.99
CA VAL A 154 -7.38 1.49 -34.01
C VAL A 154 -8.58 1.50 -34.94
N SER A 155 -9.80 1.56 -34.40
CA SER A 155 -11.04 1.55 -35.19
C SER A 155 -11.16 2.73 -36.15
N LYS A 156 -10.51 3.87 -35.87
CA LYS A 156 -10.49 5.01 -36.79
C LYS A 156 -9.67 4.73 -38.05
N LEU A 157 -8.65 3.89 -37.95
CA LEU A 157 -7.82 3.48 -39.08
C LEU A 157 -8.40 2.25 -39.80
N THR A 158 -8.82 1.24 -39.05
CA THR A 158 -9.31 -0.03 -39.62
C THR A 158 -10.78 0.04 -40.03
N GLY A 159 -11.53 1.04 -39.54
CA GLY A 159 -12.93 1.27 -39.85
C GLY A 159 -13.90 0.32 -39.14
N SER A 160 -13.41 -0.58 -38.29
CA SER A 160 -14.18 -1.45 -37.43
C SER A 160 -13.55 -1.51 -36.04
N LEU A 161 -14.37 -1.59 -34.99
CA LEU A 161 -13.86 -1.77 -33.64
C LEU A 161 -13.26 -3.17 -33.50
N PRO A 162 -12.07 -3.34 -32.89
CA PRO A 162 -11.56 -4.65 -32.53
C PRO A 162 -12.56 -5.38 -31.62
N ASN A 163 -12.72 -6.69 -31.80
CA ASN A 163 -13.60 -7.47 -30.92
C ASN A 163 -13.01 -7.59 -29.51
N LYS A 164 -11.68 -7.67 -29.42
CA LYS A 164 -10.93 -7.95 -28.19
C LYS A 164 -9.80 -6.96 -27.97
N MET A 165 -9.36 -6.89 -26.72
CA MET A 165 -8.19 -6.13 -26.27
C MET A 165 -7.60 -6.82 -25.04
N PHE A 166 -6.30 -6.61 -24.80
CA PHE A 166 -5.55 -7.45 -23.86
C PHE A 166 -4.66 -6.63 -22.93
N LEU A 167 -4.62 -7.05 -21.67
CA LEU A 167 -3.65 -6.58 -20.67
C LEU A 167 -2.76 -7.74 -20.26
N ILE A 168 -1.46 -7.52 -20.28
CA ILE A 168 -0.48 -8.45 -19.70
C ILE A 168 -0.12 -7.92 -18.32
N ASP A 169 -0.41 -8.67 -17.27
CA ASP A 169 -0.16 -8.24 -15.89
C ASP A 169 1.25 -8.61 -15.41
N GLY A 170 1.61 -8.15 -14.20
CA GLY A 170 2.93 -8.39 -13.61
C GLY A 170 3.27 -9.87 -13.36
N THR A 171 2.33 -10.78 -13.51
CA THR A 171 2.55 -12.24 -13.44
C THR A 171 2.74 -12.90 -14.82
N ASP A 172 2.91 -12.08 -15.87
CA ASP A 172 2.92 -12.48 -17.28
C ASP A 172 1.61 -13.09 -17.78
N LYS A 173 0.51 -12.97 -17.01
CA LYS A 173 -0.79 -13.49 -17.41
C LYS A 173 -1.44 -12.53 -18.40
N VAL A 174 -1.87 -13.09 -19.53
CA VAL A 174 -2.64 -12.37 -20.55
C VAL A 174 -4.12 -12.38 -20.17
N ASN A 175 -4.68 -11.20 -19.93
CA ASN A 175 -6.08 -11.00 -19.58
C ASN A 175 -6.81 -10.42 -20.79
N GLU A 176 -7.85 -11.12 -21.25
CA GLU A 176 -8.69 -10.75 -22.40
C GLU A 176 -9.92 -9.93 -21.95
N PHE A 177 -10.24 -8.89 -22.71
CA PHE A 177 -11.44 -8.07 -22.53
C PHE A 177 -12.14 -7.85 -23.88
N LYS A 178 -13.48 -7.87 -23.90
CA LYS A 178 -14.25 -7.54 -25.09
C LYS A 178 -14.45 -6.03 -25.17
N VAL A 179 -14.08 -5.40 -26.28
CA VAL A 179 -14.10 -3.93 -26.39
C VAL A 179 -15.52 -3.37 -26.22
N ASN A 180 -16.52 -4.05 -26.79
CA ASN A 180 -17.93 -3.64 -26.72
C ASN A 180 -18.49 -3.55 -25.28
N GLU A 181 -17.94 -4.31 -24.31
CA GLU A 181 -18.40 -4.25 -22.91
C GLU A 181 -18.02 -2.93 -22.22
N PHE A 182 -17.00 -2.23 -22.74
CA PHE A 182 -16.45 -1.01 -22.12
C PHE A 182 -16.59 0.25 -22.99
N TYR A 183 -16.94 0.08 -24.27
CA TYR A 183 -16.89 1.15 -25.26
C TYR A 183 -17.85 2.31 -24.98
N GLU A 184 -19.07 2.03 -24.51
CA GLU A 184 -20.05 3.07 -24.16
C GLU A 184 -19.57 3.93 -22.99
N TYR A 185 -19.05 3.30 -21.94
CA TYR A 185 -18.46 4.01 -20.81
C TYR A 185 -17.27 4.87 -21.24
N PHE A 186 -16.37 4.33 -22.07
CA PHE A 186 -15.26 5.08 -22.65
C PHE A 186 -15.76 6.29 -23.45
N SER A 187 -16.73 6.09 -24.35
CA SER A 187 -17.25 7.13 -25.24
C SER A 187 -17.90 8.26 -24.46
N TYR A 188 -18.74 7.92 -23.46
CA TYR A 188 -19.32 8.89 -22.54
C TYR A 188 -18.24 9.66 -21.75
N THR A 189 -17.26 8.95 -21.20
CA THR A 189 -16.18 9.58 -20.41
C THR A 189 -15.35 10.53 -21.28
N LYS A 190 -15.03 10.13 -22.51
CA LYS A 190 -14.31 10.97 -23.48
C LYS A 190 -15.11 12.23 -23.82
N LEU A 191 -16.42 12.11 -24.07
CA LEU A 191 -17.30 13.26 -24.31
C LEU A 191 -17.29 14.24 -23.11
N GLN A 192 -17.41 13.72 -21.89
CA GLN A 192 -17.34 14.54 -20.68
C GLN A 192 -15.97 15.21 -20.51
N PHE A 193 -14.90 14.53 -20.92
CA PHE A 193 -13.56 15.13 -20.91
C PHE A 193 -13.45 16.25 -21.95
N ASP A 194 -13.92 16.04 -23.17
CA ASP A 194 -13.96 17.05 -24.23
C ASP A 194 -14.76 18.30 -23.81
N GLU A 195 -15.90 18.13 -23.13
CA GLU A 195 -16.69 19.23 -22.56
C GLU A 195 -15.97 19.94 -21.41
N PHE A 196 -15.27 19.18 -20.57
CA PHE A 196 -14.46 19.75 -19.50
C PHE A 196 -13.34 20.63 -20.05
N LEU A 197 -12.58 20.16 -21.05
CA LEU A 197 -11.49 20.92 -21.67
C LEU A 197 -11.94 22.28 -22.20
N LYS A 198 -13.16 22.36 -22.77
CA LYS A 198 -13.74 23.62 -23.28
C LYS A 198 -14.17 24.61 -22.18
N SER A 199 -14.47 24.10 -20.98
CA SER A 199 -15.10 24.88 -19.91
C SER A 199 -14.24 25.06 -18.67
N ALA A 200 -13.14 24.30 -18.54
CA ALA A 200 -12.34 24.21 -17.31
C ALA A 200 -11.85 25.57 -16.81
N LYS A 201 -11.28 26.41 -17.70
CA LYS A 201 -10.76 27.74 -17.35
C LYS A 201 -11.84 28.75 -16.93
N LYS A 202 -13.11 28.47 -17.22
CA LYS A 202 -14.25 29.31 -16.82
C LYS A 202 -14.88 28.86 -15.50
N LYS A 203 -14.47 27.71 -14.96
CA LYS A 203 -15.01 27.15 -13.73
C LYS A 203 -14.15 27.58 -12.55
N ASN A 204 -14.80 27.94 -11.45
CA ASN A 204 -14.13 28.09 -10.16
C ASN A 204 -13.87 26.70 -9.56
N LEU A 205 -12.72 26.10 -9.86
CA LEU A 205 -12.33 24.78 -9.38
C LEU A 205 -11.42 24.90 -8.16
N TYR A 206 -11.58 23.97 -7.21
CA TYR A 206 -10.73 23.87 -6.03
C TYR A 206 -10.09 22.47 -5.96
N PRO A 207 -8.81 22.34 -5.57
CA PRO A 207 -8.16 21.04 -5.48
C PRO A 207 -8.67 20.27 -4.26
N GLU A 208 -9.46 19.22 -4.47
CA GLU A 208 -9.85 18.30 -3.39
C GLU A 208 -8.84 17.16 -3.25
N LYS A 209 -8.44 16.85 -2.01
CA LYS A 209 -7.55 15.71 -1.73
C LYS A 209 -8.23 14.39 -2.14
N CYS A 210 -7.52 13.57 -2.90
CA CYS A 210 -8.03 12.30 -3.42
C CYS A 210 -6.91 11.24 -3.48
N LYS A 211 -7.29 9.97 -3.74
CA LYS A 211 -6.33 8.85 -3.83
C LYS A 211 -5.27 9.04 -4.93
N HIS A 212 -5.59 9.79 -5.98
CA HIS A 212 -4.63 10.09 -7.04
C HIS A 212 -3.46 10.95 -6.57
N CYS A 213 -3.62 11.71 -5.48
CA CYS A 213 -2.56 12.57 -4.93
C CYS A 213 -1.28 11.81 -4.55
N ASP A 214 -1.34 10.50 -4.32
CA ASP A 214 -0.19 9.69 -3.93
C ASP A 214 0.86 9.56 -5.06
N ILE A 215 0.41 9.61 -6.31
CA ILE A 215 1.27 9.52 -7.51
C ILE A 215 1.24 10.79 -8.37
N CYS A 216 0.45 11.79 -7.97
CA CYS A 216 0.23 13.00 -8.74
C CYS A 216 1.47 13.91 -8.70
N ASN A 217 1.97 14.28 -9.88
CA ASN A 217 3.03 15.27 -10.06
C ASN A 217 2.62 16.70 -9.70
N TRP A 218 1.32 16.99 -9.56
CA TRP A 218 0.81 18.30 -9.13
C TRP A 218 0.55 18.41 -7.63
N LYS A 219 0.91 17.39 -6.83
CA LYS A 219 0.60 17.36 -5.39
C LYS A 219 1.13 18.60 -4.66
N ASP A 220 2.35 19.04 -4.96
CA ASP A 220 2.98 20.16 -4.25
C ASP A 220 2.29 21.50 -4.59
N VAL A 221 1.79 21.68 -5.81
CA VAL A 221 0.95 22.83 -6.19
C VAL A 221 -0.34 22.85 -5.39
N CYS A 222 -1.06 21.72 -5.34
CA CYS A 222 -2.29 21.61 -4.55
C CYS A 222 -2.03 21.80 -3.05
N GLN A 223 -0.90 21.28 -2.54
CA GLN A 223 -0.50 21.43 -1.15
C GLN A 223 -0.22 22.89 -0.80
N GLY A 224 0.42 23.65 -1.69
CA GLY A 224 0.63 25.09 -1.50
C GLY A 224 -0.68 25.87 -1.39
N ILE A 225 -1.68 25.53 -2.21
CA ILE A 225 -3.04 26.11 -2.11
C ILE A 225 -3.65 25.77 -0.74
N TRP A 226 -3.61 24.51 -0.33
CA TRP A 226 -4.19 24.09 0.94
C TRP A 226 -3.51 24.73 2.16
N ASP A 227 -2.19 24.86 2.12
CA ASP A 227 -1.41 25.50 3.18
C ASP A 227 -1.73 27.01 3.26
N SER A 228 -1.83 27.69 2.11
CA SER A 228 -2.20 29.12 2.02
C SER A 228 -3.62 29.38 2.53
N ASP A 229 -4.58 28.56 2.12
CA ASP A 229 -5.99 28.75 2.44
C ASP A 229 -6.37 28.23 3.84
N ASN A 230 -5.38 27.74 4.60
CA ASN A 230 -5.58 27.06 5.87
C ASN A 230 -6.64 25.95 5.75
N TYR A 231 -6.64 25.20 4.65
CA TYR A 231 -7.76 24.36 4.26
C TYR A 231 -7.98 23.19 5.23
N VAL A 232 -9.24 22.88 5.55
CA VAL A 232 -9.61 21.91 6.60
C VAL A 232 -9.09 20.49 6.35
N ASN A 233 -8.70 20.14 5.11
CA ASN A 233 -8.10 18.84 4.80
C ASN A 233 -6.71 18.63 5.42
N GLN A 234 -6.11 19.68 5.99
CA GLN A 234 -4.82 19.64 6.70
C GLN A 234 -4.97 19.12 8.14
N VAL A 235 -6.19 19.03 8.66
CA VAL A 235 -6.43 18.50 10.01
C VAL A 235 -6.02 17.03 10.06
N ALA A 236 -5.12 16.67 10.98
CA ALA A 236 -4.59 15.31 11.04
C ALA A 236 -5.72 14.29 11.24
N ASN A 237 -5.67 13.18 10.51
CA ASN A 237 -6.67 12.10 10.53
C ASN A 237 -8.11 12.52 10.15
N ILE A 238 -8.30 13.67 9.48
CA ILE A 238 -9.58 14.01 8.87
C ILE A 238 -9.77 13.22 7.57
N ILE A 239 -10.98 12.71 7.33
CA ILE A 239 -11.31 11.96 6.10
C ILE A 239 -12.20 12.77 5.16
N LYS A 240 -12.21 12.38 3.87
CA LYS A 240 -12.96 13.08 2.81
C LYS A 240 -14.44 13.30 3.14
N SER A 241 -15.10 12.28 3.69
CA SER A 241 -16.53 12.37 4.03
C SER A 241 -16.81 13.39 5.14
N GLN A 242 -15.86 13.60 6.07
CA GLN A 242 -15.95 14.62 7.12
C GLN A 242 -15.72 16.01 6.53
N ILE A 243 -14.70 16.18 5.69
CA ILE A 243 -14.42 17.45 4.99
C ILE A 243 -15.68 17.92 4.24
N VAL A 244 -16.29 17.05 3.44
CA VAL A 244 -17.52 17.39 2.68
C VAL A 244 -18.64 17.84 3.63
N LYS A 245 -18.84 17.15 4.76
CA LYS A 245 -19.88 17.50 5.74
C LYS A 245 -19.60 18.82 6.46
N PHE A 246 -18.35 19.09 6.84
CA PHE A 246 -17.96 20.36 7.47
C PHE A 246 -18.12 21.54 6.50
N LYS A 247 -17.75 21.36 5.23
CA LYS A 247 -17.93 22.38 4.18
C LYS A 247 -19.39 22.76 3.96
N LEU A 248 -20.32 21.81 4.04
CA LEU A 248 -21.76 22.09 3.95
C LEU A 248 -22.26 22.99 5.10
N GLU A 249 -21.51 23.09 6.20
CA GLU A 249 -21.78 23.99 7.32
C GLU A 249 -20.88 25.23 7.33
N GLY A 250 -20.12 25.47 6.25
CA GLY A 250 -19.21 26.61 6.14
C GLY A 250 -17.89 26.46 6.92
N ILE A 251 -17.60 25.27 7.44
CA ILE A 251 -16.35 24.94 8.14
C ILE A 251 -15.39 24.34 7.12
N ASP A 252 -14.69 25.20 6.38
CA ASP A 252 -13.78 24.85 5.28
C ASP A 252 -12.30 25.09 5.60
N THR A 253 -11.97 25.69 6.75
CA THR A 253 -10.60 25.92 7.21
C THR A 253 -10.28 25.29 8.56
N VAL A 254 -8.99 25.12 8.87
CA VAL A 254 -8.50 24.62 10.15
C VAL A 254 -8.89 25.58 11.28
N ASP A 255 -8.76 26.89 11.09
CA ASP A 255 -9.13 27.91 12.09
C ASP A 255 -10.63 27.89 12.41
N LYS A 256 -11.50 27.76 11.39
CA LYS A 256 -12.95 27.63 11.61
C LYS A 256 -13.28 26.37 12.38
N LEU A 257 -12.64 25.24 12.08
CA LEU A 257 -12.86 24.00 12.84
C LEU A 257 -12.31 24.11 14.27
N ALA A 258 -11.17 24.76 14.46
CA ALA A 258 -10.57 25.01 15.77
C ALA A 258 -11.46 25.90 16.65
N GLY A 259 -12.10 26.92 16.07
CA GLY A 259 -13.03 27.83 16.74
C GLY A 259 -14.45 27.29 16.92
N SER A 260 -14.76 26.11 16.36
CA SER A 260 -16.10 25.54 16.43
C SER A 260 -16.40 24.87 17.77
N ASP A 261 -17.66 24.97 18.21
CA ASP A 261 -18.20 24.16 19.30
C ASP A 261 -18.68 22.81 18.74
N PRO A 262 -18.03 21.67 19.10
CA PRO A 262 -18.36 20.37 18.53
C PRO A 262 -19.80 19.94 18.79
N ASN A 263 -20.45 20.44 19.83
CA ASN A 263 -21.86 20.14 20.15
C ASN A 263 -22.85 20.86 19.23
N LYS A 264 -22.43 21.98 18.62
CA LYS A 264 -23.27 22.80 17.72
C LYS A 264 -23.15 22.40 16.26
N ILE A 265 -22.12 21.63 15.89
CA ILE A 265 -21.94 21.10 14.54
C ILE A 265 -23.07 20.11 14.25
N LYS A 266 -23.87 20.36 13.21
CA LYS A 266 -25.06 19.53 12.88
C LYS A 266 -24.69 18.32 12.03
N ALA A 267 -23.47 18.27 11.51
CA ALA A 267 -23.00 17.27 10.58
C ALA A 267 -23.19 15.88 11.18
N LYS A 268 -23.68 14.93 10.38
CA LYS A 268 -23.84 13.52 10.79
C LYS A 268 -22.48 12.82 10.88
N ILE A 269 -21.73 13.18 11.93
CA ILE A 269 -20.42 12.67 12.32
C ILE A 269 -20.56 12.27 13.79
N ASN A 270 -19.91 11.18 14.20
CA ASN A 270 -19.90 10.73 15.59
C ASN A 270 -19.48 11.89 16.53
N PRO A 271 -20.20 12.14 17.65
CA PRO A 271 -19.87 13.22 18.58
C PRO A 271 -18.42 13.21 19.08
N ALA A 272 -17.88 12.03 19.41
CA ALA A 272 -16.50 11.90 19.87
C ALA A 272 -15.51 12.31 18.77
N THR A 273 -15.79 11.95 17.51
CA THR A 273 -15.00 12.37 16.36
C THR A 273 -15.03 13.88 16.15
N LYS A 274 -16.18 14.54 16.34
CA LYS A 274 -16.26 16.01 16.25
C LYS A 274 -15.37 16.68 17.30
N ILE A 275 -15.45 16.24 18.55
CA ILE A 275 -14.62 16.73 19.65
C ILE A 275 -13.14 16.55 19.31
N ARG A 276 -12.76 15.32 18.90
CA ARG A 276 -11.39 14.99 18.52
C ARG A 276 -10.85 15.89 17.42
N LEU A 277 -11.62 16.09 16.34
CA LEU A 277 -11.20 16.91 15.19
C LEU A 277 -11.12 18.41 15.52
N CYS A 278 -12.03 18.94 16.35
CA CYS A 278 -11.94 20.32 16.82
C CYS A 278 -10.68 20.52 17.69
N ASN A 279 -10.39 19.59 18.61
CA ASN A 279 -9.18 19.65 19.43
C ASN A 279 -7.90 19.49 18.60
N GLN A 280 -7.94 18.60 17.60
CA GLN A 280 -6.84 18.41 16.64
C GLN A 280 -6.56 19.70 15.86
N ALA A 281 -7.61 20.35 15.35
CA ALA A 281 -7.51 21.62 14.64
C ALA A 281 -6.95 22.72 15.54
N LYS A 282 -7.36 22.80 16.82
CA LYS A 282 -6.80 23.76 17.79
C LYS A 282 -5.29 23.61 17.96
N LEU A 283 -4.78 22.39 18.09
CA LEU A 283 -3.34 22.16 18.23
C LEU A 283 -2.56 22.55 16.97
N GLN A 284 -3.09 22.22 15.78
CA GLN A 284 -2.44 22.56 14.52
C GLN A 284 -2.49 24.07 14.24
N GLU A 285 -3.60 24.73 14.59
CA GLU A 285 -3.75 26.18 14.50
C GLU A 285 -2.83 26.91 15.50
N GLU A 286 -2.71 26.44 16.73
CA GLU A 286 -1.76 26.97 17.73
C GLU A 286 -0.31 26.90 17.19
N LYS A 287 0.07 25.78 16.58
CA LYS A 287 1.40 25.67 15.93
C LYS A 287 1.53 26.58 14.72
N ARG A 288 0.51 26.72 13.88
CA ARG A 288 0.54 27.62 12.71
C ARG A 288 0.81 29.07 13.14
N LEU A 289 0.26 29.49 14.27
CA LEU A 289 0.40 30.85 14.81
C LEU A 289 1.70 31.05 15.61
N THR A 290 2.19 30.02 16.31
CA THR A 290 3.31 30.16 17.26
C THR A 290 4.61 29.51 16.79
N SER A 291 4.57 28.70 15.75
CA SER A 291 5.65 27.82 15.27
C SER A 291 6.15 26.81 16.30
N LYS A 292 5.41 26.59 17.40
CA LYS A 292 5.80 25.64 18.45
C LYS A 292 5.06 24.31 18.30
N SER A 293 5.83 23.23 18.25
CA SER A 293 5.30 21.88 18.30
C SER A 293 4.79 21.53 19.69
N LYS A 294 3.63 20.87 19.76
CA LYS A 294 2.97 20.45 20.99
C LYS A 294 2.26 19.12 20.80
N CYS A 295 2.33 18.27 21.82
CA CYS A 295 1.46 17.11 21.95
C CYS A 295 0.67 17.19 23.26
N VAL A 296 -0.52 16.59 23.27
CA VAL A 296 -1.41 16.53 24.43
C VAL A 296 -1.91 15.11 24.60
N PHE A 297 -1.75 14.56 25.79
CA PHE A 297 -2.32 13.27 26.16
C PHE A 297 -3.82 13.42 26.43
N ILE A 298 -4.60 12.55 25.82
CA ILE A 298 -6.07 12.54 25.96
C ILE A 298 -6.50 11.48 26.98
N GLU A 299 -7.78 11.40 27.32
CA GLU A 299 -8.32 10.32 28.14
C GLU A 299 -8.53 9.07 27.28
N GLN A 300 -8.10 7.89 27.78
CA GLN A 300 -8.19 6.62 27.05
C GLN A 300 -9.48 5.86 27.40
N GLN A 301 -10.06 5.22 26.40
CA GLN A 301 -11.05 4.16 26.64
C GLN A 301 -10.34 2.90 27.14
N GLU A 302 -11.00 2.17 28.05
CA GLU A 302 -10.51 0.87 28.53
C GLU A 302 -10.22 -0.08 27.36
N GLY A 303 -9.07 -0.77 27.43
CA GLY A 303 -8.60 -1.66 26.38
C GLY A 303 -7.90 -0.99 25.19
N LYS A 304 -7.76 0.34 25.17
CA LYS A 304 -7.06 1.10 24.13
C LYS A 304 -5.93 1.97 24.69
N GLY A 305 -5.05 2.46 23.81
CA GLY A 305 -3.98 3.39 24.20
C GLY A 305 -3.08 2.82 25.29
N PHE A 306 -2.90 3.56 26.39
CA PHE A 306 -2.09 3.13 27.54
C PHE A 306 -2.50 1.78 28.17
N TYR A 307 -3.75 1.31 28.00
CA TYR A 307 -4.17 -0.03 28.46
C TYR A 307 -3.50 -1.18 27.69
N LYS A 308 -2.87 -0.90 26.55
CA LYS A 308 -2.15 -1.86 25.72
C LYS A 308 -0.63 -1.87 25.97
N ILE A 309 -0.13 -1.03 26.89
CA ILE A 309 1.29 -1.01 27.23
C ILE A 309 1.58 -1.99 28.38
N PRO A 310 2.42 -3.01 28.18
CA PRO A 310 2.80 -3.97 29.22
C PRO A 310 3.86 -3.39 30.17
N ARG A 311 4.15 -4.11 31.26
CA ARG A 311 5.27 -3.78 32.15
C ARG A 311 6.59 -3.91 31.37
N PRO A 312 7.53 -2.95 31.49
CA PRO A 312 8.85 -3.07 30.87
C PRO A 312 9.57 -4.34 31.31
N ASN A 313 10.23 -5.02 30.37
CA ASN A 313 11.03 -6.20 30.63
C ASN A 313 12.41 -6.08 29.97
N ASP A 314 13.45 -6.61 30.62
CA ASP A 314 14.82 -6.63 30.06
C ASP A 314 14.92 -7.45 28.76
N GLY A 315 13.97 -8.36 28.53
CA GLY A 315 13.84 -9.14 27.31
C GLY A 315 13.14 -8.44 26.16
N ASP A 316 12.56 -7.25 26.37
CA ASP A 316 11.80 -6.51 25.35
C ASP A 316 12.61 -6.30 24.06
N LEU A 317 11.89 -6.25 22.94
CA LEU A 317 12.42 -6.19 21.59
C LEU A 317 11.76 -5.05 20.81
N PHE A 318 12.53 -4.25 20.09
CA PHE A 318 12.04 -3.20 19.20
C PHE A 318 12.38 -3.59 17.78
N PHE A 319 11.33 -3.78 16.97
CA PHE A 319 11.40 -4.47 15.69
C PHE A 319 10.97 -3.53 14.55
N ASP A 320 11.76 -3.55 13.48
CA ASP A 320 11.44 -2.95 12.20
C ASP A 320 11.85 -3.89 11.05
N ILE A 321 11.16 -3.81 9.91
CA ILE A 321 11.40 -4.66 8.75
C ILE A 321 11.34 -3.85 7.45
N GLU A 322 12.31 -4.09 6.59
CA GLU A 322 12.41 -3.45 5.28
C GLU A 322 12.11 -4.42 4.16
N GLY A 323 11.27 -3.98 3.22
CA GLY A 323 10.81 -4.79 2.09
C GLY A 323 11.01 -4.11 0.75
N PHE A 324 11.33 -4.90 -0.26
CA PHE A 324 11.47 -4.47 -1.64
C PHE A 324 10.23 -4.87 -2.45
N PRO A 325 9.56 -3.94 -3.16
CA PRO A 325 8.40 -4.27 -3.96
C PRO A 325 8.74 -5.24 -5.10
N ASP A 326 8.27 -6.49 -5.00
CA ASP A 326 8.25 -7.42 -6.11
C ASP A 326 6.84 -7.42 -6.70
N LEU A 327 6.70 -6.75 -7.83
CA LEU A 327 5.41 -6.53 -8.48
C LEU A 327 4.87 -7.78 -9.17
N SER A 328 5.71 -8.81 -9.34
CA SER A 328 5.31 -10.15 -9.78
C SER A 328 5.02 -11.07 -8.59
N SER A 329 5.47 -10.67 -7.38
CA SER A 329 5.53 -11.29 -6.03
C SER A 329 4.64 -10.70 -4.92
N ARG A 330 4.72 -11.25 -3.71
CA ARG A 330 4.74 -10.46 -2.47
C ARG A 330 6.07 -9.71 -2.39
N ASN A 331 6.17 -8.68 -1.57
CA ASN A 331 7.45 -8.00 -1.32
C ASN A 331 8.57 -9.00 -0.94
N LEU A 332 9.80 -8.67 -1.31
CA LEU A 332 11.00 -9.34 -0.83
C LEU A 332 11.47 -8.61 0.44
N GLU A 333 11.18 -9.19 1.60
CA GLU A 333 11.62 -8.67 2.89
C GLU A 333 13.11 -8.95 3.05
N TYR A 334 13.94 -7.89 3.01
CA TYR A 334 15.38 -8.02 2.85
C TYR A 334 16.19 -7.73 4.12
N LEU A 335 15.58 -7.08 5.10
CA LEU A 335 16.23 -6.76 6.37
C LEU A 335 15.22 -6.79 7.51
N HIS A 336 15.55 -7.55 8.56
CA HIS A 336 14.84 -7.53 9.84
C HIS A 336 15.77 -6.93 10.89
N GLY A 337 15.37 -5.84 11.54
CA GLY A 337 16.12 -5.16 12.58
C GLY A 337 15.58 -5.44 13.97
N LEU A 338 16.46 -5.69 14.94
CA LEU A 338 16.08 -5.78 16.35
C LEU A 338 16.99 -4.92 17.21
N TYR A 339 16.41 -3.98 17.95
CA TYR A 339 17.07 -3.27 19.02
C TYR A 339 16.61 -3.83 20.37
N PHE A 340 17.54 -4.18 21.24
CA PHE A 340 17.23 -4.88 22.49
C PHE A 340 18.33 -4.78 23.53
N LYS A 341 17.98 -5.05 24.79
CA LYS A 341 18.93 -5.03 25.90
C LYS A 341 19.67 -6.36 26.05
N GLU A 342 20.98 -6.31 26.19
CA GLU A 342 21.89 -7.44 26.47
C GLU A 342 23.01 -6.99 27.41
N ASN A 343 23.24 -7.70 28.51
CA ASN A 343 24.31 -7.40 29.48
C ASN A 343 24.33 -5.93 29.96
N LYS A 344 23.14 -5.35 30.20
CA LYS A 344 22.89 -3.95 30.61
C LYS A 344 23.13 -2.88 29.54
N SER A 345 23.62 -3.20 28.36
CA SER A 345 23.66 -2.26 27.23
C SER A 345 22.59 -2.63 26.20
N PHE A 346 22.19 -1.65 25.38
CA PHE A 346 21.38 -1.96 24.22
C PHE A 346 22.28 -2.35 23.04
N LYS A 347 21.77 -3.23 22.20
CA LYS A 347 22.42 -3.69 20.98
C LYS A 347 21.40 -3.74 19.85
N PHE A 348 21.88 -3.46 18.66
CA PHE A 348 21.15 -3.70 17.43
C PHE A 348 21.65 -4.99 16.76
N LYS A 349 20.72 -5.74 16.17
CA LYS A 349 21.00 -6.92 15.37
C LYS A 349 20.19 -6.86 14.07
N SER A 350 20.89 -6.85 12.95
CA SER A 350 20.31 -6.95 11.61
C SER A 350 20.36 -8.38 11.09
N PHE A 351 19.25 -8.87 10.54
CA PHE A 351 19.21 -10.06 9.68
C PHE A 351 19.02 -9.58 8.24
N PHE A 352 20.12 -9.39 7.53
CA PHE A 352 20.13 -8.83 6.16
C PHE A 352 20.46 -9.93 5.16
N LEU A 353 19.68 -10.05 4.08
CA LEU A 353 19.86 -11.13 3.10
C LEU A 353 21.26 -11.12 2.45
N ASP A 354 21.84 -12.29 2.25
CA ASP A 354 23.11 -12.46 1.54
C ASP A 354 22.91 -12.38 0.02
N LYS A 355 21.77 -12.88 -0.47
CA LYS A 355 21.34 -12.83 -1.87
C LYS A 355 19.96 -12.19 -1.98
N PRO A 356 19.71 -11.31 -2.98
CA PRO A 356 18.43 -10.64 -3.19
C PRO A 356 17.43 -11.59 -3.86
N ASP A 357 17.20 -12.74 -3.23
CA ASP A 357 16.32 -13.80 -3.71
C ASP A 357 15.53 -14.42 -2.54
N ARG A 358 14.62 -15.33 -2.88
CA ARG A 358 13.72 -15.97 -1.92
C ARG A 358 14.43 -16.94 -0.96
N ASP A 359 15.60 -17.45 -1.34
CA ASP A 359 16.42 -18.32 -0.49
C ASP A 359 17.11 -17.48 0.60
N GLY A 360 17.65 -16.32 0.24
CA GLY A 360 18.22 -15.35 1.17
C GLY A 360 17.17 -14.83 2.16
N GLU A 361 15.97 -14.50 1.67
CA GLU A 361 14.82 -14.10 2.49
C GLU A 361 14.40 -15.20 3.48
N PHE A 362 14.27 -16.44 3.02
CA PHE A 362 13.93 -17.57 3.89
C PHE A 362 14.96 -17.76 5.01
N LYS A 363 16.25 -17.65 4.67
CA LYS A 363 17.35 -17.80 5.62
C LYS A 363 17.25 -16.76 6.74
N ILE A 364 17.12 -15.47 6.40
CA ILE A 364 17.03 -14.42 7.42
C ILE A 364 15.74 -14.52 8.25
N PHE A 365 14.62 -14.91 7.64
CA PHE A 365 13.38 -15.16 8.38
C PHE A 365 13.55 -16.28 9.39
N LYS A 366 14.16 -17.41 8.99
CA LYS A 366 14.42 -18.54 9.88
C LYS A 366 15.33 -18.14 11.04
N GLU A 367 16.44 -17.45 10.77
CA GLU A 367 17.38 -16.99 11.79
C GLU A 367 16.71 -16.02 12.77
N PHE A 368 15.89 -15.10 12.27
CA PHE A 368 15.09 -14.18 13.08
C PHE A 368 14.13 -14.93 14.01
N ILE A 369 13.36 -15.89 13.49
CA ILE A 369 12.43 -16.69 14.30
C ILE A 369 13.16 -17.48 15.39
N LEU A 370 14.31 -18.09 15.07
CA LEU A 370 15.09 -18.83 16.05
C LEU A 370 15.61 -17.92 17.17
N PHE A 371 16.06 -16.71 16.82
CA PHE A 371 16.46 -15.70 17.79
C PHE A 371 15.30 -15.27 18.71
N LEU A 372 14.12 -15.00 18.14
CA LEU A 372 12.93 -14.66 18.92
C LEU A 372 12.53 -15.79 19.88
N LYS A 373 12.56 -17.05 19.42
CA LYS A 373 12.27 -18.22 20.25
C LYS A 373 13.19 -18.32 21.45
N GLU A 374 14.51 -18.23 21.22
CA GLU A 374 15.50 -18.27 22.30
C GLU A 374 15.25 -17.16 23.32
N ARG A 375 15.06 -15.93 22.82
CA ARG A 375 14.90 -14.76 23.68
C ARG A 375 13.61 -14.79 24.49
N LEU A 376 12.48 -15.12 23.88
CA LEU A 376 11.19 -15.21 24.58
C LEU A 376 11.09 -16.44 25.49
N THR A 377 11.92 -17.47 25.29
CA THR A 377 12.07 -18.56 26.26
C THR A 377 12.79 -18.07 27.53
N LYS A 378 13.85 -17.28 27.36
CA LYS A 378 14.60 -16.68 28.48
C LYS A 378 13.82 -15.58 29.19
N PHE A 379 12.99 -14.84 28.46
CA PHE A 379 12.18 -13.73 28.96
C PHE A 379 10.70 -13.92 28.58
N PRO A 380 9.97 -14.81 29.28
CA PRO A 380 8.60 -15.16 28.92
C PRO A 380 7.62 -13.98 29.01
N ASP A 381 7.93 -12.96 29.82
CA ASP A 381 7.11 -11.77 29.99
C ASP A 381 7.49 -10.61 29.05
N ALA A 382 8.49 -10.78 28.18
CA ALA A 382 8.89 -9.76 27.21
C ALA A 382 7.89 -9.62 26.06
N PHE A 383 7.89 -8.42 25.45
CA PHE A 383 7.05 -8.07 24.31
C PHE A 383 7.89 -7.57 23.13
N ILE A 384 7.29 -7.61 21.93
CA ILE A 384 7.87 -7.13 20.68
C ILE A 384 7.12 -5.86 20.27
N TYR A 385 7.79 -4.72 20.33
CA TYR A 385 7.24 -3.42 19.94
C TYR A 385 7.60 -3.13 18.48
N HIS A 386 6.63 -2.59 17.75
CA HIS A 386 6.78 -2.19 16.36
C HIS A 386 5.91 -0.95 16.09
N TYR A 387 6.02 -0.35 14.91
CA TYR A 387 5.31 0.89 14.61
C TYR A 387 4.46 0.75 13.35
N ASN A 388 3.13 0.56 13.56
CA ASN A 388 2.13 0.32 12.52
C ASN A 388 2.06 -1.14 12.07
N ASN A 389 1.27 -1.44 11.05
CA ASN A 389 0.84 -2.80 10.72
C ASN A 389 1.73 -3.55 9.72
N TYR A 390 2.75 -2.91 9.13
CA TYR A 390 3.54 -3.50 8.06
C TYR A 390 4.29 -4.72 8.57
N GLU A 391 4.93 -4.59 9.73
CA GLU A 391 5.78 -5.57 10.38
C GLU A 391 5.05 -6.89 10.64
N THR A 392 3.88 -6.80 11.26
CA THR A 392 3.07 -8.01 11.54
C THR A 392 2.47 -8.60 10.26
N THR A 393 2.13 -7.76 9.27
CA THR A 393 1.66 -8.23 7.95
C THR A 393 2.75 -9.00 7.22
N ALA A 394 3.97 -8.45 7.18
CA ALA A 394 5.13 -9.09 6.56
C ALA A 394 5.45 -10.43 7.24
N LEU A 395 5.48 -10.47 8.59
CA LEU A 395 5.70 -11.72 9.33
C LEU A 395 4.61 -12.77 9.09
N LYS A 396 3.33 -12.37 9.00
CA LYS A 396 2.22 -13.29 8.65
C LYS A 396 2.40 -13.86 7.24
N ASN A 397 2.78 -13.01 6.28
CA ASN A 397 3.01 -13.42 4.90
C ASN A 397 4.20 -14.38 4.79
N LEU A 398 5.34 -14.07 5.42
CA LEU A 398 6.52 -14.94 5.49
C LEU A 398 6.20 -16.28 6.17
N ALA A 399 5.48 -16.23 7.29
CA ALA A 399 5.04 -17.42 8.02
C ALA A 399 4.14 -18.32 7.16
N SER A 400 3.21 -17.74 6.40
CA SER A 400 2.33 -18.48 5.50
C SER A 400 3.10 -19.07 4.32
N GLU A 401 3.93 -18.25 3.65
CA GLU A 401 4.74 -18.62 2.49
C GLU A 401 5.64 -19.81 2.80
N TYR A 402 6.36 -19.75 3.92
CA TYR A 402 7.34 -20.77 4.29
C TYR A 402 6.75 -21.87 5.18
N SER A 403 5.42 -21.97 5.30
CA SER A 403 4.78 -22.91 6.21
C SER A 403 5.01 -24.38 5.84
N SER A 404 5.24 -24.70 4.55
CA SER A 404 5.53 -26.05 4.06
C SER A 404 6.95 -26.54 4.40
N ILE A 405 7.92 -25.62 4.43
CA ILE A 405 9.35 -25.94 4.69
C ILE A 405 9.80 -25.58 6.11
N PHE A 406 9.09 -24.68 6.78
CA PHE A 406 9.37 -24.21 8.15
C PHE A 406 8.06 -24.04 8.97
N PRO A 407 7.27 -25.11 9.14
CA PRO A 407 5.98 -25.08 9.85
C PRO A 407 6.08 -24.55 11.29
N GLU A 408 7.18 -24.82 11.97
CA GLU A 408 7.45 -24.34 13.33
C GLU A 408 7.62 -22.82 13.43
N GLY A 409 7.96 -22.12 12.34
CA GLY A 409 7.95 -20.66 12.28
C GLY A 409 6.54 -20.11 12.17
N ASN A 410 5.71 -20.73 11.33
CA ASN A 410 4.29 -20.38 11.17
C ASN A 410 3.49 -20.53 12.48
N ASN A 411 3.71 -21.63 13.20
CA ASN A 411 3.06 -21.86 14.50
C ASN A 411 3.50 -20.83 15.54
N PHE A 412 4.79 -20.49 15.55
CA PHE A 412 5.34 -19.53 16.49
C PHE A 412 4.79 -18.11 16.27
N ILE A 413 4.74 -17.62 15.03
CA ILE A 413 4.13 -16.32 14.72
C ILE A 413 2.65 -16.29 15.09
N ASP A 414 1.89 -17.34 14.79
CA ASP A 414 0.48 -17.43 15.18
C ASP A 414 0.31 -17.36 16.70
N ASN A 415 1.14 -18.09 17.46
CA ASN A 415 1.13 -18.03 18.91
C ASN A 415 1.43 -16.62 19.43
N LEU A 416 2.44 -15.92 18.89
CA LEU A 416 2.75 -14.54 19.29
C LEU A 416 1.57 -13.58 19.02
N LEU A 417 0.86 -13.75 17.90
CA LEU A 417 -0.31 -12.95 17.58
C LEU A 417 -1.49 -13.23 18.51
N ARG A 418 -1.81 -14.52 18.75
CA ARG A 418 -2.90 -14.94 19.66
C ARG A 418 -2.65 -14.52 21.10
N THR A 419 -1.39 -14.55 21.52
CA THR A 419 -0.95 -14.11 22.84
C THR A 419 -0.57 -12.63 22.87
N GLN A 420 -0.99 -11.83 21.87
CA GLN A 420 -0.81 -10.38 21.84
C GLN A 420 0.61 -9.92 22.25
N LYS A 421 1.64 -10.66 21.82
CA LYS A 421 3.05 -10.37 22.12
C LYS A 421 3.61 -9.20 21.31
N PHE A 422 2.96 -8.89 20.20
CA PHE A 422 3.25 -7.70 19.42
C PHE A 422 2.48 -6.50 19.99
N VAL A 423 3.21 -5.41 20.26
CA VAL A 423 2.64 -4.14 20.74
C VAL A 423 2.81 -3.10 19.63
N ASP A 424 1.71 -2.76 18.97
CA ASP A 424 1.67 -1.73 17.95
C ASP A 424 1.66 -0.33 18.60
N LEU A 425 2.81 0.34 18.61
CA LEU A 425 2.94 1.67 19.21
C LEU A 425 2.18 2.75 18.41
N TYR A 426 1.94 2.56 17.12
CA TYR A 426 1.10 3.48 16.35
C TYR A 426 -0.34 3.46 16.88
N ARG A 427 -0.88 2.27 17.16
CA ARG A 427 -2.21 2.12 17.77
C ARG A 427 -2.26 2.70 19.17
N VAL A 428 -1.22 2.49 19.97
CA VAL A 428 -1.11 3.10 21.30
C VAL A 428 -1.16 4.62 21.19
N VAL A 429 -0.31 5.23 20.35
CA VAL A 429 -0.26 6.69 20.13
C VAL A 429 -1.60 7.23 19.65
N GLN A 430 -2.22 6.59 18.66
CA GLN A 430 -3.48 7.02 18.04
C GLN A 430 -4.61 7.21 19.06
N HIS A 431 -4.63 6.39 20.12
CA HIS A 431 -5.63 6.44 21.20
C HIS A 431 -5.15 7.21 22.43
N THR A 432 -3.91 7.69 22.45
CA THR A 432 -3.25 8.21 23.66
C THR A 432 -2.93 9.70 23.58
N LEU A 433 -2.56 10.21 22.41
CA LEU A 433 -2.16 11.60 22.25
C LEU A 433 -2.69 12.22 20.96
N GLN A 434 -2.82 13.54 20.99
CA GLN A 434 -3.00 14.39 19.81
C GLN A 434 -1.77 15.29 19.67
N THR A 435 -1.41 15.63 18.43
CA THR A 435 -0.20 16.41 18.13
C THR A 435 -0.51 17.57 17.19
N SER A 436 0.22 18.66 17.30
CA SER A 436 0.19 19.78 16.35
C SER A 436 0.89 19.47 15.02
N GLU A 437 1.58 18.33 14.90
CA GLU A 437 2.21 17.91 13.64
C GLU A 437 1.18 17.52 12.57
N LYS A 438 1.63 17.38 11.31
CA LYS A 438 0.75 17.04 10.18
C LYS A 438 0.20 15.62 10.26
N GLY A 439 0.81 14.76 11.07
CA GLY A 439 0.44 13.36 11.24
C GLY A 439 1.03 12.75 12.50
N ILE A 440 0.90 11.43 12.58
CA ILE A 440 1.43 10.58 13.64
C ILE A 440 2.31 9.50 13.03
N SER A 441 3.11 9.81 12.01
CA SER A 441 4.21 8.90 11.64
C SER A 441 5.28 8.92 12.74
N LEU A 442 6.13 7.90 12.79
CA LEU A 442 7.22 7.85 13.78
C LEU A 442 8.08 9.13 13.72
N LYS A 443 8.43 9.56 12.50
CA LYS A 443 9.18 10.79 12.22
C LYS A 443 8.46 12.08 12.63
N ASP A 444 7.13 12.13 12.52
CA ASP A 444 6.38 13.29 13.02
C ASP A 444 6.55 13.45 14.53
N LEU A 445 6.60 12.34 15.26
CA LEU A 445 6.59 12.32 16.73
C LEU A 445 7.98 12.49 17.35
N GLU A 446 9.07 12.18 16.64
CA GLU A 446 10.44 12.25 17.14
C GLU A 446 10.80 13.58 17.80
N LYS A 447 10.21 14.67 17.31
CA LYS A 447 10.37 16.02 17.86
C LYS A 447 10.00 16.15 19.33
N PHE A 448 9.20 15.23 19.87
CA PHE A 448 8.73 15.27 21.26
C PHE A 448 9.59 14.47 22.23
N TYR A 449 10.39 13.52 21.74
CA TYR A 449 11.11 12.57 22.60
C TYR A 449 12.58 12.35 22.21
N ARG A 450 13.04 12.93 21.09
CA ARG A 450 14.43 12.83 20.62
C ARG A 450 14.96 14.19 20.16
N LYS A 451 16.29 14.29 20.12
CA LYS A 451 17.00 15.33 19.37
C LYS A 451 16.97 14.98 17.87
N ASP A 452 17.22 15.98 17.02
CA ASP A 452 17.27 15.76 15.57
C ASP A 452 18.27 14.65 15.20
N ARG A 453 17.91 13.80 14.23
CA ARG A 453 18.75 12.70 13.73
C ARG A 453 20.06 13.28 13.15
N GLU A 454 21.22 12.73 13.52
CA GLU A 454 22.53 13.21 13.03
C GLU A 454 22.77 12.87 11.53
N ALA A 455 22.08 11.86 11.00
CA ALA A 455 22.22 11.41 9.62
C ALA A 455 21.25 12.15 8.67
N ASN A 456 21.74 12.45 7.45
CA ASN A 456 20.91 12.99 6.37
C ASN A 456 19.61 12.18 6.23
N ILE A 457 18.48 12.86 6.30
CA ILE A 457 17.12 12.31 6.35
C ILE A 457 16.92 11.36 5.16
N LYS A 458 17.03 10.05 5.41
CA LYS A 458 16.59 9.02 4.49
C LYS A 458 15.13 8.67 4.78
N THR A 459 14.36 8.39 3.74
CA THR A 459 12.95 8.01 3.77
C THR A 459 12.80 6.53 3.43
N ALA A 460 11.69 5.89 3.79
CA ALA A 460 11.40 4.52 3.37
C ALA A 460 11.43 4.36 1.83
N THR A 461 11.05 5.40 1.08
CA THR A 461 11.14 5.40 -0.38
C THR A 461 12.59 5.44 -0.90
N GLU A 462 13.50 5.98 -0.11
CA GLU A 462 14.93 5.96 -0.41
C GLU A 462 15.58 4.62 -0.02
N SER A 463 15.09 3.91 1.01
CA SER A 463 15.61 2.58 1.39
C SER A 463 15.41 1.56 0.27
N VAL A 464 14.24 1.54 -0.36
CA VAL A 464 13.94 0.67 -1.53
C VAL A 464 14.92 0.90 -2.67
N SER A 465 15.27 2.16 -2.94
CA SER A 465 16.18 2.53 -4.03
C SER A 465 17.64 2.25 -3.69
N LEU A 466 18.03 2.40 -2.42
CA LEU A 466 19.32 1.93 -1.92
C LEU A 466 19.43 0.40 -2.04
N PHE A 467 18.37 -0.34 -1.71
CA PHE A 467 18.36 -1.79 -1.86
C PHE A 467 18.52 -2.21 -3.31
N ASP A 468 17.80 -1.59 -4.24
CA ASP A 468 17.93 -1.85 -5.68
C ASP A 468 19.37 -1.64 -6.18
N ASN A 469 19.99 -0.54 -5.75
CA ASN A 469 21.38 -0.23 -6.06
C ASN A 469 22.32 -1.27 -5.45
N TRP A 470 22.14 -1.63 -4.17
CA TRP A 470 22.92 -2.69 -3.52
C TRP A 470 22.72 -4.06 -4.20
N ALA A 471 21.50 -4.39 -4.62
CA ALA A 471 21.18 -5.65 -5.28
C ALA A 471 22.02 -5.81 -6.56
N SER A 472 22.23 -4.69 -7.28
CA SER A 472 23.01 -4.61 -8.51
C SER A 472 24.53 -4.51 -8.28
N THR A 473 24.98 -3.71 -7.31
CA THR A 473 26.40 -3.36 -7.14
C THR A 473 27.12 -4.17 -6.05
N LYS A 474 26.36 -4.71 -5.09
CA LYS A 474 26.87 -5.33 -3.85
C LYS A 474 27.76 -4.40 -3.01
N ASP A 475 27.58 -3.09 -3.13
CA ASP A 475 28.36 -2.10 -2.40
C ASP A 475 28.14 -2.21 -0.87
N LYS A 476 29.22 -2.40 -0.12
CA LYS A 476 29.18 -2.54 1.34
C LYS A 476 28.71 -1.28 2.06
N LYS A 477 29.03 -0.09 1.55
CA LYS A 477 28.60 1.19 2.12
C LYS A 477 27.09 1.35 1.96
N ILE A 478 26.54 1.04 0.79
CA ILE A 478 25.08 1.08 0.56
C ILE A 478 24.36 0.10 1.48
N LYS A 479 24.91 -1.11 1.66
CA LYS A 479 24.37 -2.06 2.64
C LYS A 479 24.35 -1.48 4.05
N GLN A 480 25.47 -0.90 4.50
CA GLN A 480 25.56 -0.30 5.82
C GLN A 480 24.58 0.86 5.98
N ASP A 481 24.48 1.72 4.98
CA ASP A 481 23.54 2.83 4.91
C ASP A 481 22.05 2.42 5.08
N ILE A 482 21.68 1.22 4.59
CA ILE A 482 20.34 0.64 4.78
C ILE A 482 20.18 0.11 6.20
N ILE A 483 21.21 -0.57 6.72
CA ILE A 483 21.22 -1.12 8.07
C ILE A 483 21.13 -0.01 9.12
N ASP A 484 21.89 1.07 8.97
CA ASP A 484 21.89 2.23 9.88
C ASP A 484 20.52 2.93 9.91
N TYR A 485 19.83 2.97 8.76
CA TYR A 485 18.48 3.53 8.67
C TYR A 485 17.47 2.72 9.49
N ASN A 486 17.47 1.39 9.31
CA ASN A 486 16.60 0.46 10.04
C ASN A 486 16.95 0.39 11.54
N GLU A 487 18.24 0.50 11.88
CA GLU A 487 18.68 0.65 13.28
C GLU A 487 18.07 1.89 13.93
N GLU A 488 18.15 3.04 13.27
CA GLU A 488 17.59 4.29 13.77
C GLU A 488 16.08 4.22 14.00
N ASP A 489 15.32 3.55 13.11
CA ASP A 489 13.88 3.36 13.28
C ASP A 489 13.56 2.38 14.44
N CYS A 490 14.38 1.34 14.67
CA CYS A 490 14.27 0.48 15.85
C CYS A 490 14.56 1.25 17.16
N ILE A 491 15.58 2.11 17.19
CA ILE A 491 15.91 2.93 18.37
C ILE A 491 14.81 3.98 18.60
N SER A 492 14.29 4.61 17.55
CA SER A 492 13.18 5.57 17.67
C SER A 492 11.92 4.91 18.23
N THR A 493 11.63 3.66 17.83
CA THR A 493 10.53 2.86 18.40
C THR A 493 10.74 2.60 19.91
N HIS A 494 11.98 2.30 20.33
CA HIS A 494 12.32 2.17 21.75
C HIS A 494 12.10 3.46 22.54
N ASP A 495 12.56 4.59 22.00
CA ASP A 495 12.46 5.87 22.69
C ASP A 495 11.02 6.36 22.76
N LEU A 496 10.22 6.13 21.71
CA LEU A 496 8.78 6.39 21.73
C LEU A 496 8.10 5.56 22.83
N ARG A 497 8.46 4.28 22.97
CA ARG A 497 7.94 3.44 24.07
C ARG A 497 8.27 4.05 25.43
N ASN A 498 9.49 4.54 25.63
CA ASN A 498 9.88 5.17 26.90
C ASN A 498 9.13 6.49 27.15
N PHE A 499 9.00 7.33 26.13
CA PHE A 499 8.22 8.56 26.20
C PHE A 499 6.76 8.29 26.61
N LEU A 500 6.14 7.24 26.07
CA LEU A 500 4.80 6.83 26.47
C LEU A 500 4.77 6.36 27.93
N LEU A 501 5.77 5.60 28.40
CA LEU A 501 5.85 5.15 29.79
C LEU A 501 5.98 6.30 30.79
N GLU A 502 6.80 7.30 30.47
CA GLU A 502 6.99 8.50 31.30
C GLU A 502 5.68 9.29 31.48
N ASN A 503 4.81 9.24 30.49
CA ASN A 503 3.53 9.94 30.47
C ASN A 503 2.32 9.05 30.81
N LYS A 504 2.54 7.76 31.12
CA LYS A 504 1.46 6.82 31.44
C LYS A 504 0.80 7.19 32.78
N PRO A 505 -0.52 7.45 32.81
CA PRO A 505 -1.23 7.72 34.06
C PRO A 505 -1.14 6.54 35.03
N LYS A 506 -0.82 6.82 36.30
CA LYS A 506 -0.63 5.80 37.35
C LYS A 506 -1.87 4.94 37.63
N HIS A 507 -3.06 5.46 37.35
CA HIS A 507 -4.33 4.76 37.60
C HIS A 507 -4.68 3.76 36.50
N ILE A 508 -4.08 3.87 35.31
CA ILE A 508 -4.31 2.91 34.23
C ILE A 508 -3.50 1.65 34.56
N PRO A 509 -4.10 0.44 34.57
CA PRO A 509 -3.37 -0.80 34.81
C PRO A 509 -2.33 -1.07 33.71
N TRP A 510 -1.41 -1.98 33.99
CA TRP A 510 -0.53 -2.51 32.96
C TRP A 510 -1.32 -3.45 32.05
N PHE A 511 -0.94 -3.51 30.77
CA PHE A 511 -1.42 -4.59 29.93
C PHE A 511 -0.92 -5.91 30.51
N GLU A 512 -1.84 -6.73 30.97
CA GLU A 512 -1.59 -8.12 31.30
C GLU A 512 -2.07 -8.94 30.13
N ASN A 513 -1.18 -9.82 29.66
CA ASN A 513 -1.53 -10.70 28.58
C ASN A 513 -2.77 -11.48 29.00
N SER A 514 -3.89 -11.29 28.31
CA SER A 514 -5.09 -12.05 28.61
C SER A 514 -4.70 -13.52 28.43
N LYS A 515 -4.71 -14.31 29.52
CA LYS A 515 -4.73 -15.76 29.39
C LYS A 515 -5.87 -16.04 28.42
N VAL A 516 -5.52 -16.48 27.21
CA VAL A 516 -6.38 -16.52 26.02
C VAL A 516 -7.82 -16.87 26.42
N PRO A 517 -8.85 -16.06 26.06
CA PRO A 517 -10.20 -16.59 26.02
C PRO A 517 -10.16 -17.68 24.96
N LEU A 518 -10.08 -18.92 25.43
CA LEU A 518 -10.26 -20.12 24.63
C LEU A 518 -11.42 -19.87 23.66
N SER A 519 -11.23 -20.18 22.38
CA SER A 519 -12.30 -20.08 21.38
C SER A 519 -13.56 -20.79 21.87
N ASP A 520 -14.74 -20.42 21.37
CA ASP A 520 -15.98 -21.10 21.76
C ASP A 520 -15.93 -22.62 21.54
N LYS A 521 -15.13 -23.11 20.58
CA LYS A 521 -14.83 -24.54 20.38
C LYS A 521 -13.96 -25.14 21.48
N GLU A 522 -12.98 -24.39 21.99
CA GLU A 522 -12.13 -24.81 23.11
C GLU A 522 -12.89 -24.73 24.45
N LEU A 523 -13.77 -23.74 24.63
CA LEU A 523 -14.72 -23.66 25.74
C LEU A 523 -15.77 -24.77 25.68
N GLU A 524 -16.30 -25.13 24.50
CA GLU A 524 -17.19 -26.27 24.33
C GLU A 524 -16.49 -27.61 24.64
N ALA A 525 -15.22 -27.77 24.26
CA ALA A 525 -14.43 -28.95 24.58
C ALA A 525 -14.19 -29.12 26.10
N LEU A 526 -14.13 -28.02 26.84
CA LEU A 526 -14.03 -28.01 28.31
C LEU A 526 -15.39 -28.17 29.02
N LYS A 527 -16.50 -27.79 28.38
CA LYS A 527 -17.88 -27.87 28.94
C LYS A 527 -18.54 -29.25 28.82
N LYS A 528 -17.97 -30.22 28.10
CA LYS A 528 -18.52 -31.59 27.95
C LYS A 528 -17.64 -32.63 28.66
N PRO A 529 -17.81 -32.84 29.98
CA PRO A 529 -17.06 -33.87 30.71
C PRO A 529 -17.56 -35.25 30.26
N GLY A 530 -16.81 -35.92 29.36
CA GLY A 530 -17.12 -37.30 28.97
C GLY A 530 -16.71 -37.75 27.56
N LYS A 531 -16.26 -36.84 26.67
CA LYS A 531 -15.61 -37.25 25.40
C LYS A 531 -14.09 -37.18 25.56
N LYS A 532 -13.37 -38.16 24.99
CA LYS A 532 -11.90 -38.28 24.99
C LYS A 532 -11.25 -36.89 24.92
N LYS A 533 -10.31 -36.58 25.84
CA LYS A 533 -9.47 -35.38 25.80
C LYS A 533 -9.11 -35.08 24.35
N GLY A 534 -9.61 -33.97 23.81
CA GLY A 534 -9.17 -33.50 22.50
C GLY A 534 -7.66 -33.34 22.51
N ARG A 535 -7.01 -33.59 21.38
CA ARG A 535 -5.57 -33.34 21.24
C ARG A 535 -5.29 -31.85 21.48
N SER A 536 -4.22 -31.54 22.20
CA SER A 536 -3.73 -30.16 22.35
C SER A 536 -3.23 -29.61 21.01
N VAL A 537 -3.17 -28.27 20.91
CA VAL A 537 -2.64 -27.59 19.72
C VAL A 537 -1.19 -28.01 19.47
N GLU A 538 -0.38 -28.12 20.52
CA GLU A 538 1.02 -28.54 20.44
C GLU A 538 1.19 -29.99 19.94
N GLU A 539 0.27 -30.89 20.30
CA GLU A 539 0.27 -32.27 19.80
C GLU A 539 -0.04 -32.32 18.30
N ILE A 540 -1.07 -31.58 17.86
CA ILE A 540 -1.44 -31.49 16.45
C ILE A 540 -0.29 -30.90 15.62
N GLU A 541 0.34 -29.84 16.13
CA GLU A 541 1.49 -29.22 15.47
C GLU A 541 2.68 -30.17 15.32
N LYS A 542 2.98 -30.95 16.36
CA LYS A 542 4.05 -31.95 16.30
C LYS A 542 3.75 -33.02 15.25
N GLU A 543 2.51 -33.50 15.16
CA GLU A 543 2.09 -34.47 14.15
C GLU A 543 2.21 -33.91 12.73
N GLU A 544 1.75 -32.67 12.50
CA GLU A 544 1.87 -31.98 11.20
C GLU A 544 3.36 -31.86 10.78
N ILE A 545 4.23 -31.46 11.71
CA ILE A 545 5.68 -31.36 11.45
C ILE A 545 6.28 -32.74 11.12
N GLN A 546 5.89 -33.78 11.86
CA GLN A 546 6.35 -35.15 11.59
C GLN A 546 5.88 -35.64 10.22
N LEU A 547 4.64 -35.34 9.83
CA LEU A 547 4.08 -35.69 8.53
C LEU A 547 4.80 -34.97 7.39
N ILE A 548 5.03 -33.66 7.51
CA ILE A 548 5.81 -32.89 6.54
C ILE A 548 7.22 -33.49 6.39
N LYS A 549 7.90 -33.79 7.51
CA LYS A 549 9.23 -34.44 7.50
C LYS A 549 9.20 -35.82 6.83
N ALA A 550 8.16 -36.62 7.06
CA ALA A 550 8.02 -37.93 6.43
C ALA A 550 7.76 -37.83 4.92
N LEU A 551 6.91 -36.89 4.49
CA LEU A 551 6.63 -36.62 3.08
C LEU A 551 7.86 -36.06 2.35
N SER A 552 8.62 -35.19 3.01
CA SER A 552 9.81 -34.54 2.45
C SER A 552 10.99 -35.49 2.21
N LYS A 553 10.95 -36.69 2.81
CA LYS A 553 11.91 -37.78 2.56
C LYS A 553 11.59 -38.58 1.29
N ARG A 554 10.38 -38.43 0.74
CA ARG A 554 10.01 -39.00 -0.57
C ARG A 554 10.59 -38.12 -1.69
N ASP A 555 10.43 -38.55 -2.93
CA ASP A 555 10.90 -37.79 -4.09
C ASP A 555 10.30 -36.36 -4.10
N LYS A 556 11.16 -35.36 -3.90
CA LYS A 556 10.82 -33.93 -3.84
C LYS A 556 10.45 -33.35 -5.21
N ASN A 557 10.78 -34.05 -6.29
CA ASN A 557 10.39 -33.64 -7.64
C ASN A 557 8.99 -34.13 -8.02
N ASN A 558 8.33 -34.88 -7.14
CA ASN A 558 6.96 -35.33 -7.35
C ASN A 558 5.96 -34.23 -6.95
N ILE A 559 5.27 -33.68 -7.94
CA ILE A 559 4.23 -32.65 -7.74
C ILE A 559 3.12 -33.08 -6.76
N VAL A 560 2.79 -34.37 -6.71
CA VAL A 560 1.79 -34.91 -5.77
C VAL A 560 2.33 -34.84 -4.33
N THR A 561 3.60 -35.19 -4.12
CA THR A 561 4.23 -35.07 -2.79
C THR A 561 4.25 -33.62 -2.31
N ASN A 562 4.61 -32.68 -3.18
CA ASN A 562 4.65 -31.26 -2.84
C ASN A 562 3.25 -30.72 -2.52
N ASN A 563 2.25 -31.03 -3.36
CA ASN A 563 0.86 -30.67 -3.08
C ASN A 563 0.36 -31.26 -1.75
N LEU A 564 0.74 -32.49 -1.41
CA LEU A 564 0.37 -33.10 -0.13
C LEU A 564 1.02 -32.38 1.06
N ILE A 565 2.29 -31.99 0.94
CA ILE A 565 2.98 -31.17 1.95
C ILE A 565 2.24 -29.85 2.15
N ASP A 566 1.87 -29.18 1.06
CA ASP A 566 1.14 -27.91 1.09
C ASP A 566 -0.27 -28.04 1.72
N LEU A 567 -0.86 -29.24 1.69
CA LEU A 567 -2.16 -29.53 2.30
C LEU A 567 -2.09 -29.91 3.79
N VAL A 568 -0.93 -30.31 4.32
CA VAL A 568 -0.80 -30.68 5.75
C VAL A 568 -1.21 -29.48 6.60
N GLY A 569 -2.18 -29.59 7.49
CA GLY A 569 -2.62 -28.50 8.38
C GLY A 569 -3.45 -27.39 7.69
N PHE A 570 -3.90 -27.60 6.45
CA PHE A 570 -4.65 -26.61 5.66
C PHE A 570 -5.81 -25.97 6.43
N HIS A 571 -6.77 -26.76 6.93
CA HIS A 571 -7.94 -26.22 7.65
C HIS A 571 -7.58 -25.39 8.89
N ARG A 572 -6.48 -25.73 9.57
CA ARG A 572 -6.02 -24.99 10.75
C ARG A 572 -5.39 -23.66 10.34
N ARG A 573 -4.61 -23.65 9.25
CA ARG A 573 -4.06 -22.41 8.67
C ARG A 573 -5.16 -21.49 8.16
N GLU A 574 -6.14 -22.02 7.43
CA GLU A 574 -7.27 -21.24 6.89
C GLU A 574 -8.15 -20.62 7.98
N ALA A 575 -8.13 -21.15 9.21
CA ALA A 575 -8.85 -20.56 10.35
C ALA A 575 -8.08 -19.43 11.07
N LYS A 576 -6.79 -19.21 10.76
CA LYS A 576 -5.98 -18.15 11.40
C LYS A 576 -6.43 -16.73 11.04
N PRO A 577 -6.73 -16.41 9.75
CA PRO A 577 -7.18 -15.06 9.35
C PRO A 577 -8.36 -14.54 10.19
N ASP A 578 -9.36 -15.38 10.48
CA ASP A 578 -10.51 -14.99 11.31
C ASP A 578 -10.09 -14.56 12.71
N SER A 579 -9.19 -15.33 13.33
CA SER A 579 -8.67 -15.00 14.66
C SER A 579 -7.83 -13.72 14.63
N TRP A 580 -7.01 -13.52 13.59
CA TRP A 580 -6.21 -12.29 13.45
C TRP A 580 -7.10 -11.08 13.20
N ALA A 581 -8.16 -11.23 12.41
CA ALA A 581 -9.13 -10.18 12.13
C ALA A 581 -9.89 -9.76 13.41
N TYR A 582 -10.26 -10.72 14.27
CA TYR A 582 -10.87 -10.42 15.56
C TYR A 582 -10.01 -9.49 16.41
N TYR A 583 -8.75 -9.86 16.67
CA TYR A 583 -7.85 -9.03 17.49
C TYR A 583 -7.52 -7.69 16.81
N GLY A 584 -7.32 -7.70 15.49
CA GLY A 584 -7.08 -6.46 14.73
C GLY A 584 -8.25 -5.47 14.81
N ARG A 585 -9.50 -5.96 14.85
CA ARG A 585 -10.69 -5.10 14.99
C ARG A 585 -10.82 -4.46 16.37
N LEU A 586 -10.33 -5.11 17.43
CA LEU A 586 -10.36 -4.54 18.79
C LEU A 586 -9.53 -3.24 18.90
N GLU A 587 -8.51 -3.11 18.06
CA GLU A 587 -7.57 -1.97 18.08
C GLU A 587 -7.99 -0.83 17.15
N LYS A 588 -8.91 -1.09 16.21
CA LYS A 588 -9.40 -0.10 15.26
C LYS A 588 -10.13 1.05 15.95
N THR A 589 -10.02 2.23 15.35
CA THR A 589 -10.88 3.37 15.62
C THR A 589 -12.30 3.09 15.14
N HIS A 590 -13.26 3.87 15.62
CA HIS A 590 -14.63 3.76 15.18
C HIS A 590 -14.77 4.03 13.66
N GLU A 591 -13.99 4.98 13.13
CA GLU A 591 -13.94 5.31 11.71
C GLU A 591 -13.39 4.15 10.88
N GLU A 592 -12.34 3.47 11.34
CA GLU A 592 -11.81 2.30 10.64
C GLU A 592 -12.75 1.09 10.69
N LEU A 593 -13.60 0.98 11.72
CA LEU A 593 -14.64 -0.04 11.80
C LEU A 593 -15.82 0.28 10.88
N LEU A 594 -16.12 1.56 10.64
CA LEU A 594 -17.15 1.97 9.67
C LEU A 594 -16.81 1.61 8.23
N ASP A 595 -15.52 1.66 7.88
CA ASP A 595 -15.02 1.30 6.55
C ASP A 595 -14.74 -0.21 6.41
N ASP A 596 -14.88 -1.00 7.48
CA ASP A 596 -14.73 -2.45 7.47
C ASP A 596 -16.05 -3.11 7.05
N ALA A 597 -16.09 -3.66 5.83
CA ALA A 597 -17.28 -4.27 5.24
C ALA A 597 -17.82 -5.48 6.04
N GLU A 598 -16.99 -6.07 6.90
CA GLU A 598 -17.36 -7.20 7.75
C GLU A 598 -17.74 -6.76 9.18
N CYS A 599 -17.82 -5.45 9.44
CA CYS A 599 -18.18 -4.89 10.75
C CYS A 599 -19.57 -4.23 10.74
N LEU A 600 -20.35 -4.50 11.78
CA LEU A 600 -21.52 -3.69 12.12
C LEU A 600 -21.07 -2.52 12.99
N ALA A 601 -20.98 -1.33 12.39
CA ALA A 601 -20.61 -0.10 13.07
C ALA A 601 -21.84 0.76 13.43
N ASN A 602 -21.66 1.77 14.29
CA ASN A 602 -22.73 2.63 14.83
C ASN A 602 -23.84 1.89 15.61
N CYS A 603 -23.55 0.71 16.14
CA CYS A 603 -24.50 -0.01 16.99
C CYS A 603 -24.60 0.62 18.39
N ASN A 604 -25.82 0.79 18.89
CA ASN A 604 -26.07 1.13 20.29
C ASN A 604 -26.33 -0.15 21.07
N PHE A 605 -25.50 -0.43 22.08
CA PHE A 605 -25.75 -1.53 22.98
C PHE A 605 -26.92 -1.19 23.91
N VAL A 606 -28.06 -1.85 23.71
CA VAL A 606 -29.20 -1.75 24.62
C VAL A 606 -29.15 -2.95 25.54
N LYS A 607 -28.64 -2.75 26.77
CA LYS A 607 -28.73 -3.77 27.81
C LYS A 607 -30.21 -3.91 28.20
N LYS A 608 -30.85 -5.04 27.87
CA LYS A 608 -32.15 -5.36 28.48
C LYS A 608 -31.88 -5.66 29.95
N ASN A 609 -32.54 -4.89 30.83
CA ASN A 609 -32.55 -5.11 32.27
C ASN A 609 -33.17 -6.47 32.62
#